data_AF-A0A0E3RRJ4-F1
#
_entry.id   AF-A0A0E3RRJ4-F1
#
_cell.length_a   1.000
_cell.length_b   1.000
_cell.length_c   1.000
_cell.angle_alpha   90.00
_cell.angle_beta   90.00
_cell.angle_gamma   90.00
#
_symmetry.space_group_name_H-M   'P 1'
#
loop_
_entity.id
_entity.type
_entity.pdbx_description
1 polymer ?
#
loop_
_entity_poly.entity_id
_entity_poly.type
_entity_poly.pdbx_seq_one_letter_code
_entity_poly.pdbx_strand_id
1 'polypeptide(L)'
;MSENPKIKKILLVFFVFALLLSAFYALDFKISQSETHVNSGLSAYSSGSPELNSSGRIYLYTEGEDALSVNLKEKLKEDLEAEGMEVIAINSIEEKYGSQALLVNVSRDKWLYTPFYASSNLNLAFFYTSTGEDTKYFEQFKNGNESVIFVNDGSGKGKMLMDGEIVVQDSTKGIISLKAYRKHLAEEAAGKTVEQLLQHINKLP
;
A
#
# COMPACT_ATOMS: atom_id res chain seq x y z
N MET A 1 16.95 -44.15 31.79
CA MET A 1 16.49 -42.92 32.47
C MET A 1 14.99 -42.79 32.23
N SER A 2 14.19 -42.99 33.28
CA SER A 2 12.73 -42.83 33.23
C SER A 2 12.42 -41.33 33.21
N GLU A 3 11.91 -40.82 32.09
CA GLU A 3 11.46 -39.43 31.98
C GLU A 3 10.31 -39.17 32.95
N ASN A 4 10.47 -38.15 33.81
CA ASN A 4 9.50 -37.79 34.83
C ASN A 4 8.15 -37.42 34.17
N PRO A 5 7.02 -38.09 34.51
CA PRO A 5 5.72 -37.86 33.88
C PRO A 5 5.20 -36.42 34.04
N LYS A 6 5.66 -35.69 35.05
CA LYS A 6 5.36 -34.25 35.20
C LYS A 6 6.02 -33.41 34.11
N ILE A 7 7.24 -33.74 33.71
CA ILE A 7 7.97 -33.05 32.64
C ILE A 7 7.27 -33.28 31.30
N LYS A 8 6.80 -34.51 31.01
CA LYS A 8 6.01 -34.81 29.79
C LYS A 8 4.74 -33.96 29.69
N LYS A 9 4.00 -33.80 30.80
CA LYS A 9 2.80 -32.95 30.84
C LYS A 9 3.12 -31.49 30.58
N ILE A 10 4.19 -30.96 31.18
CA ILE A 10 4.64 -29.58 30.96
C ILE A 10 5.04 -29.37 29.50
N LEU A 11 5.82 -30.28 28.92
CA LEU A 11 6.21 -30.20 27.50
C LEU A 11 5.01 -30.27 26.56
N LEU A 12 4.02 -31.11 26.85
CA LEU A 12 2.82 -31.20 26.03
C LEU A 12 1.98 -29.91 26.10
N VAL A 13 1.82 -29.32 27.29
CA VAL A 13 1.12 -28.02 27.44
C VAL A 13 1.87 -26.92 26.68
N PHE A 14 3.20 -26.88 26.79
CA PHE A 14 4.03 -25.93 26.06
C PHE A 14 3.88 -26.11 24.54
N PHE A 15 3.91 -27.36 24.06
CA PHE A 15 3.75 -27.67 22.64
C PHE A 15 2.38 -27.24 22.11
N VAL A 16 1.30 -27.53 22.83
CA VAL A 16 -0.06 -27.09 22.46
C VAL A 16 -0.14 -25.57 22.42
N PHE A 17 0.44 -24.89 23.42
CA PHE A 17 0.46 -23.43 23.45
C PHE A 17 1.26 -22.82 22.30
N ALA A 18 2.43 -23.40 21.98
CA ALA A 18 3.24 -22.99 20.83
C ALA A 18 2.49 -23.19 19.51
N LEU A 19 1.76 -24.30 19.37
CA LEU A 19 0.96 -24.59 18.18
C LEU A 19 -0.19 -23.59 18.04
N LEU A 20 -0.90 -23.28 19.13
CA LEU A 20 -1.95 -22.25 19.14
C LEU A 20 -1.40 -20.86 18.79
N LEU A 21 -0.26 -20.47 19.34
CA LEU A 21 0.38 -19.19 18.99
C LEU A 21 0.83 -19.16 17.53
N SER A 22 1.37 -20.26 17.00
CA SER A 22 1.79 -20.32 15.60
C SER A 22 0.64 -20.07 14.62
N ALA A 23 -0.59 -20.48 14.98
CA ALA A 23 -1.78 -20.24 14.16
C ALA A 23 -2.03 -18.74 13.92
N PHE A 24 -1.76 -17.88 14.91
CA PHE A 24 -1.89 -16.42 14.77
C PHE A 24 -0.90 -15.78 13.79
N TYR A 25 0.19 -16.47 13.44
CA TYR A 25 1.17 -15.98 12.47
C TYR A 25 1.00 -16.62 11.09
N ALA A 26 0.51 -17.87 11.04
CA ALA A 26 0.41 -18.63 9.80
C ALA A 26 -0.97 -18.56 9.12
N LEU A 27 -2.05 -18.52 9.90
CA LEU A 27 -3.42 -18.57 9.38
C LEU A 27 -3.98 -17.16 9.13
N ASP A 28 -5.04 -17.11 8.33
CA ASP A 28 -5.80 -15.90 8.04
C ASP A 28 -7.17 -15.99 8.72
N PHE A 29 -7.33 -15.31 9.86
CA PHE A 29 -8.61 -15.24 10.57
C PHE A 29 -8.76 -13.91 11.30
N LYS A 30 -10.01 -13.43 11.37
CA LYS A 30 -10.39 -12.17 12.00
C LYS A 30 -11.77 -12.31 12.65
N ILE A 31 -11.82 -12.06 13.94
CA ILE A 31 -13.03 -11.85 14.75
C ILE A 31 -12.72 -10.66 15.66
N SER A 32 -12.73 -9.48 15.05
CA SER A 32 -12.29 -8.23 15.68
C SER A 32 -13.11 -7.05 15.21
N GLN A 33 -13.08 -5.99 16.01
CA GLN A 33 -13.59 -4.67 15.66
C GLN A 33 -12.40 -3.72 15.47
N SER A 34 -12.42 -2.96 14.38
CA SER A 34 -11.36 -2.03 14.00
C SER A 34 -11.89 -0.61 14.01
N GLU A 35 -11.13 0.30 14.62
CA GLU A 35 -11.30 1.74 14.50
C GLU A 35 -10.19 2.27 13.59
N THR A 36 -10.52 2.47 12.31
CA THR A 36 -9.60 2.98 11.29
C THR A 36 -9.89 4.44 11.00
N HIS A 37 -8.86 5.28 11.06
CA HIS A 37 -8.87 6.65 10.58
C HIS A 37 -7.88 6.80 9.43
N VAL A 38 -8.37 7.23 8.27
CA VAL A 38 -7.54 7.47 7.09
C VAL A 38 -7.55 8.95 6.76
N ASN A 39 -6.40 9.59 6.90
CA ASN A 39 -6.18 10.98 6.49
C ASN A 39 -5.35 10.98 5.21
N SER A 40 -5.61 11.92 4.31
CA SER A 40 -4.87 11.98 3.07
C SER A 40 -4.71 13.41 2.55
N GLY A 41 -3.56 13.66 1.90
CA GLY A 41 -3.23 14.86 1.16
C GLY A 41 -2.87 14.49 -0.28
N LEU A 42 -3.17 15.35 -1.24
CA LEU A 42 -2.80 15.15 -2.63
C LEU A 42 -2.45 16.49 -3.26
N SER A 43 -1.33 16.50 -3.96
CA SER A 43 -0.88 17.57 -4.84
C SER A 43 -0.88 17.07 -6.27
N ALA A 44 -1.35 17.90 -7.20
CA ALA A 44 -1.42 17.58 -8.61
C ALA A 44 -0.83 18.72 -9.43
N TYR A 45 0.03 18.36 -10.38
CA TYR A 45 0.70 19.29 -11.27
C TYR A 45 0.45 18.87 -12.70
N SER A 46 0.07 19.81 -13.55
CA SER A 46 -0.15 19.56 -14.96
C SER A 46 0.55 20.58 -15.84
N SER A 47 0.91 20.14 -17.03
CA SER A 47 1.30 21.01 -18.13
C SER A 47 0.41 20.70 -19.34
N GLY A 48 0.05 21.71 -20.13
CA GLY A 48 -0.81 21.56 -21.30
C GLY A 48 -2.19 20.97 -20.99
N SER A 49 -2.72 20.16 -21.91
CA SER A 49 -3.96 19.40 -21.74
C SER A 49 -3.64 17.90 -21.65
N PRO A 50 -3.46 17.34 -20.44
CA PRO A 50 -3.08 15.93 -20.30
C PRO A 50 -4.23 15.02 -20.73
N GLU A 51 -3.96 14.07 -21.62
CA GLU A 51 -4.88 12.97 -21.91
C GLU A 51 -4.80 11.96 -20.76
N LEU A 52 -5.88 11.86 -19.99
CA LEU A 52 -5.96 10.91 -18.88
C LEU A 52 -6.77 9.70 -19.31
N ASN A 53 -6.20 8.51 -19.09
CA ASN A 53 -6.83 7.26 -19.49
C ASN A 53 -7.18 6.42 -18.26
N SER A 54 -8.38 6.63 -17.73
CA SER A 54 -8.91 5.90 -16.58
C SER A 54 -9.13 4.40 -16.83
N SER A 55 -9.12 3.95 -18.08
CA SER A 55 -9.18 2.53 -18.46
C SER A 55 -7.92 2.06 -19.18
N GLY A 56 -6.83 2.81 -19.05
CA GLY A 56 -5.55 2.53 -19.69
C GLY A 56 -4.69 1.54 -18.92
N ARG A 57 -3.57 1.15 -19.55
CA ARG A 57 -2.52 0.39 -18.87
C ARG A 57 -1.83 1.23 -17.81
N ILE A 58 -1.60 0.69 -16.62
CA ILE A 58 -0.84 1.33 -15.55
C ILE A 58 0.28 0.42 -15.03
N TYR A 59 1.48 0.97 -14.92
CA TYR A 59 2.60 0.30 -14.26
C TYR A 59 2.52 0.55 -12.75
N LEU A 60 2.59 -0.51 -11.95
CA LEU A 60 2.46 -0.45 -10.49
C LEU A 60 3.73 -0.92 -9.79
N TYR A 61 4.35 -0.02 -9.04
CA TYR A 61 5.47 -0.33 -8.15
C TYR A 61 5.07 -0.07 -6.70
N THR A 62 5.52 -0.95 -5.80
CA THR A 62 5.42 -0.75 -4.35
C THR A 62 6.80 -1.02 -3.75
N GLU A 63 7.32 -0.07 -2.98
CA GLU A 63 8.62 -0.18 -2.32
C GLU A 63 8.52 -1.12 -1.11
N GLY A 64 9.47 -2.06 -1.04
CA GLY A 64 9.55 -3.04 0.04
C GLY A 64 9.05 -4.43 -0.35
N GLU A 65 9.63 -5.44 0.30
CA GLU A 65 9.35 -6.87 0.06
C GLU A 65 8.69 -7.54 1.29
N ASP A 66 8.34 -6.76 2.31
CA ASP A 66 7.67 -7.30 3.49
C ASP A 66 6.20 -7.63 3.18
N ALA A 67 5.59 -8.48 4.02
CA ALA A 67 4.24 -8.97 3.78
C ALA A 67 3.16 -7.86 3.71
N LEU A 68 3.35 -6.70 4.35
CA LEU A 68 2.42 -5.59 4.18
C LEU A 68 2.55 -4.99 2.78
N SER A 69 3.78 -4.73 2.33
CA SER A 69 4.08 -4.19 1.00
C SER A 69 3.58 -5.11 -0.12
N VAL A 70 3.73 -6.42 0.06
CA VAL A 70 3.17 -7.43 -0.85
C VAL A 70 1.64 -7.38 -0.87
N ASN A 71 0.98 -7.39 0.30
CA ASN A 71 -0.48 -7.30 0.38
C ASN A 71 -1.00 -5.97 -0.23
N LEU A 72 -0.28 -4.87 -0.01
CA LEU A 72 -0.62 -3.56 -0.55
C LEU A 72 -0.53 -3.56 -2.09
N LYS A 73 0.54 -4.12 -2.65
CA LYS A 73 0.72 -4.26 -4.10
C LYS A 73 -0.38 -5.11 -4.73
N GLU A 74 -0.70 -6.26 -4.12
CA GLU A 74 -1.78 -7.13 -4.57
C GLU A 74 -3.13 -6.41 -4.54
N LYS A 75 -3.40 -5.66 -3.46
CA LYS A 75 -4.67 -4.99 -3.29
C LYS A 75 -4.83 -3.75 -4.19
N LEU A 76 -3.78 -2.94 -4.34
CA LEU A 76 -3.74 -1.84 -5.31
C LEU A 76 -3.98 -2.35 -6.73
N LYS A 77 -3.37 -3.49 -7.08
CA LYS A 77 -3.61 -4.13 -8.37
C LYS A 77 -5.08 -4.50 -8.54
N GLU A 78 -5.66 -5.21 -7.56
CA GLU A 78 -7.07 -5.62 -7.60
C GLU A 78 -8.00 -4.41 -7.74
N ASP A 79 -7.79 -3.36 -6.96
CA ASP A 79 -8.64 -2.17 -6.95
C ASP A 79 -8.52 -1.36 -8.25
N LEU A 80 -7.32 -1.23 -8.83
CA LEU A 80 -7.13 -0.59 -10.13
C LEU A 80 -7.72 -1.42 -11.29
N GLU A 81 -7.59 -2.75 -11.25
CA GLU A 81 -8.19 -3.65 -12.23
C GLU A 81 -9.73 -3.63 -12.16
N ALA A 82 -10.29 -3.53 -10.96
CA ALA A 82 -11.74 -3.39 -10.75
C ALA A 82 -12.31 -2.10 -11.38
N GLU A 83 -11.47 -1.07 -11.52
CA GLU A 83 -11.78 0.22 -12.14
C GLU A 83 -11.49 0.22 -13.65
N GLY A 84 -11.12 -0.93 -14.21
CA GLY A 84 -10.98 -1.16 -15.65
C GLY A 84 -9.58 -0.92 -16.21
N MET A 85 -8.56 -0.73 -15.37
CA MET A 85 -7.18 -0.57 -15.81
C MET A 85 -6.47 -1.91 -16.06
N GLU A 86 -5.58 -1.95 -17.06
CA GLU A 86 -4.64 -3.07 -17.23
C GLU A 86 -3.40 -2.83 -16.35
N VAL A 87 -3.27 -3.54 -15.24
CA VAL A 87 -2.18 -3.30 -14.27
C VAL A 87 -0.96 -4.20 -14.55
N ILE A 88 0.18 -3.58 -14.82
CA ILE A 88 1.49 -4.25 -14.92
C ILE A 88 2.27 -4.00 -13.64
N ALA A 89 2.28 -5.00 -12.76
CA ALA A 89 3.09 -4.98 -11.55
C ALA A 89 4.58 -5.13 -11.88
N ILE A 90 5.41 -4.21 -11.39
CA ILE A 90 6.86 -4.18 -11.59
C ILE A 90 7.59 -4.26 -10.25
N ASN A 91 8.85 -4.72 -10.29
CA ASN A 91 9.67 -4.95 -9.09
C ASN A 91 10.81 -3.94 -8.94
N SER A 92 11.02 -3.08 -9.92
CA SER A 92 12.05 -2.03 -9.91
C SER A 92 11.55 -0.79 -10.63
N ILE A 93 11.98 0.37 -10.15
CA ILE A 93 11.68 1.64 -10.80
C ILE A 93 12.54 1.78 -12.07
N GLU A 94 11.92 2.24 -13.15
CA GLU A 94 12.58 2.61 -14.40
C GLU A 94 12.45 4.12 -14.61
N GLU A 95 13.35 4.72 -15.40
CA GLU A 95 13.29 6.15 -15.72
C GLU A 95 12.05 6.53 -16.54
N LYS A 96 11.52 5.58 -17.31
CA LYS A 96 10.37 5.78 -18.18
C LYS A 96 9.61 4.47 -18.40
N TYR A 97 8.29 4.56 -18.36
CA TYR A 97 7.37 3.49 -18.74
C TYR A 97 6.67 3.77 -20.06
N GLY A 98 6.05 2.73 -20.64
CA GLY A 98 5.29 2.84 -21.89
C GLY A 98 3.87 3.40 -21.75
N SER A 99 3.44 3.71 -20.51
CA SER A 99 2.11 4.22 -20.16
C SER A 99 2.17 4.85 -18.77
N GLN A 100 1.04 5.30 -18.24
CA GLN A 100 0.93 5.80 -16.86
C GLN A 100 1.55 4.86 -15.82
N ALA A 101 2.06 5.43 -14.73
CA ALA A 101 2.66 4.68 -13.64
C ALA A 101 2.23 5.20 -12.27
N LEU A 102 2.04 4.29 -11.33
CA LEU A 102 1.81 4.52 -9.91
C LEU A 102 2.94 3.87 -9.11
N LEU A 103 3.71 4.71 -8.41
CA LEU A 103 4.81 4.29 -7.55
C LEU A 103 4.40 4.57 -6.10
N VAL A 104 4.53 3.58 -5.22
CA VAL A 104 4.06 3.67 -3.84
C VAL A 104 5.17 3.30 -2.87
N ASN A 105 5.43 4.16 -1.89
CA ASN A 105 6.24 3.83 -0.71
C ASN A 105 5.33 3.67 0.50
N VAL A 106 5.67 2.72 1.36
CA VAL A 106 5.00 2.53 2.64
C VAL A 106 6.03 2.51 3.77
N SER A 107 5.74 3.26 4.82
CA SER A 107 6.54 3.34 6.05
C SER A 107 5.67 3.22 7.29
N ARG A 108 6.28 2.86 8.42
CA ARG A 108 5.57 2.52 9.65
C ARG A 108 6.32 2.98 10.89
N ASP A 109 5.71 3.89 11.64
CA ASP A 109 6.36 4.48 12.83
C ASP A 109 5.88 3.90 14.16
N LYS A 110 4.67 3.35 14.24
CA LYS A 110 4.09 2.78 15.47
C LYS A 110 3.36 1.49 15.17
N TRP A 111 3.97 0.35 15.51
CA TRP A 111 3.39 -0.98 15.31
C TRP A 111 3.32 -1.75 16.62
N LEU A 112 2.12 -2.19 16.97
CA LEU A 112 1.91 -3.14 18.05
C LEU A 112 0.99 -4.24 17.55
N TYR A 113 1.37 -5.49 17.80
CA TYR A 113 0.53 -6.63 17.49
C TYR A 113 0.55 -7.65 18.62
N THR A 114 -0.64 -8.05 19.03
CA THR A 114 -0.92 -9.23 19.83
C THR A 114 -2.14 -9.94 19.22
N PRO A 115 -2.31 -11.24 19.50
CA PRO A 115 -3.50 -12.00 19.10
C PRO A 115 -4.87 -11.37 19.41
N PHE A 116 -4.94 -10.45 20.39
CA PHE A 116 -6.19 -9.86 20.89
C PHE A 116 -6.29 -8.34 20.70
N TYR A 117 -5.19 -7.70 20.30
CA TYR A 117 -5.08 -6.26 20.15
C TYR A 117 -3.97 -5.94 19.17
N ALA A 118 -4.27 -5.08 18.19
CA ALA A 118 -3.30 -4.58 17.25
C ALA A 118 -3.50 -3.08 17.04
N SER A 119 -2.41 -2.35 16.80
CA SER A 119 -2.46 -0.94 16.45
C SER A 119 -1.32 -0.58 15.50
N SER A 120 -1.62 0.30 14.55
CA SER A 120 -0.67 0.75 13.54
C SER A 120 -0.86 2.23 13.26
N ASN A 121 0.25 2.92 13.02
CA ASN A 121 0.27 4.15 12.23
C ASN A 121 1.08 3.88 10.96
N LEU A 122 0.40 3.81 9.83
CA LEU A 122 0.98 3.57 8.52
C LEU A 122 1.02 4.88 7.74
N ASN A 123 2.19 5.23 7.21
CA ASN A 123 2.31 6.35 6.28
C ASN A 123 2.61 5.77 4.90
N LEU A 124 1.86 6.22 3.90
CA LEU A 124 2.01 5.85 2.52
C LEU A 124 2.23 7.11 1.71
N ALA A 125 3.27 7.10 0.87
CA ALA A 125 3.50 8.13 -0.12
C ALA A 125 3.31 7.50 -1.50
N PHE A 126 2.47 8.09 -2.35
CA PHE A 126 2.29 7.63 -3.71
C PHE A 126 2.62 8.74 -4.70
N PHE A 127 3.11 8.34 -5.87
CA PHE A 127 3.40 9.20 -7.00
C PHE A 127 2.76 8.61 -8.24
N TYR A 128 2.04 9.44 -8.98
CA TYR A 128 1.44 9.09 -10.25
C TYR A 128 2.00 9.96 -11.38
N THR A 129 2.22 9.35 -12.54
CA THR A 129 2.54 10.03 -13.80
C THR A 129 1.64 9.53 -14.91
N SER A 130 1.00 10.44 -15.65
CA SER A 130 0.07 10.09 -16.74
C SER A 130 0.77 9.51 -17.97
N THR A 131 2.06 9.79 -18.14
CA THR A 131 2.84 9.35 -19.32
C THR A 131 3.81 8.22 -19.01
N GLY A 132 4.05 7.92 -17.73
CA GLY A 132 5.12 7.01 -17.32
C GLY A 132 6.50 7.64 -17.29
N GLU A 133 6.62 8.94 -17.61
CA GLU A 133 7.87 9.69 -17.56
C GLU A 133 8.03 10.40 -16.21
N ASP A 134 9.20 11.00 -16.00
CA ASP A 134 9.51 11.84 -14.85
C ASP A 134 9.43 11.11 -13.48
N THR A 135 9.65 9.79 -13.50
CA THR A 135 9.66 8.92 -12.31
C THR A 135 10.72 9.30 -11.27
N LYS A 136 11.76 10.04 -11.69
CA LYS A 136 12.77 10.66 -10.82
C LYS A 136 12.18 11.50 -9.67
N TYR A 137 10.96 12.05 -9.84
CA TYR A 137 10.32 12.84 -8.80
C TYR A 137 9.79 12.00 -7.64
N PHE A 138 9.58 10.70 -7.80
CA PHE A 138 9.13 9.82 -6.71
C PHE A 138 10.07 9.87 -5.50
N GLU A 139 11.39 9.81 -5.73
CA GLU A 139 12.38 9.94 -4.65
C GLU A 139 12.43 11.36 -4.07
N GLN A 140 12.11 12.40 -4.85
CA GLN A 140 12.09 13.77 -4.35
C GLN A 140 10.88 14.01 -3.44
N PHE A 141 9.70 13.54 -3.85
CA PHE A 141 8.48 13.63 -3.04
C PHE A 141 8.57 12.82 -1.76
N LYS A 142 9.11 11.59 -1.80
CA LYS A 142 9.35 10.77 -0.60
C LYS A 142 10.18 11.50 0.47
N ASN A 143 11.08 12.39 0.04
CA ASN A 143 11.97 13.14 0.92
C ASN A 143 11.46 14.57 1.23
N GLY A 144 10.24 14.93 0.81
CA GLY A 144 9.67 16.27 1.02
C GLY A 144 10.34 17.39 0.22
N ASN A 145 10.93 17.07 -0.94
CA ASN A 145 11.53 18.05 -1.85
C ASN A 145 10.61 18.24 -3.07
N GLU A 146 9.94 19.40 -3.15
CA GLU A 146 8.72 19.58 -3.98
C GLU A 146 8.93 20.36 -5.28
N SER A 147 10.16 20.53 -5.76
CA SER A 147 10.40 21.33 -6.98
C SER A 147 10.17 20.54 -8.28
N VAL A 148 8.94 20.57 -8.79
CA VAL A 148 8.59 20.00 -10.10
C VAL A 148 8.89 20.98 -11.22
N ILE A 149 9.66 20.54 -12.21
CA ILE A 149 9.95 21.32 -13.42
C ILE A 149 9.38 20.59 -14.64
N PHE A 150 8.40 21.21 -15.30
CA PHE A 150 7.94 20.78 -16.62
C PHE A 150 8.75 21.49 -17.71
N VAL A 151 9.39 20.71 -18.58
CA VAL A 151 10.02 21.24 -19.79
C VAL A 151 8.97 21.22 -20.90
N ASN A 152 8.63 22.40 -21.42
CA ASN A 152 7.75 22.51 -22.58
C ASN A 152 8.51 22.07 -23.84
N ASP A 153 8.10 20.95 -24.43
CA ASP A 153 8.68 20.38 -25.64
C ASP A 153 7.95 20.82 -26.92
N GLY A 154 6.95 21.69 -26.81
CA GLY A 154 6.15 22.19 -27.93
C GLY A 154 5.13 21.19 -28.49
N SER A 155 4.98 19.99 -27.89
CA SER A 155 4.15 18.91 -28.43
C SER A 155 2.64 19.08 -28.21
N GLY A 156 2.22 20.06 -27.39
CA GLY A 156 0.81 20.32 -27.03
C GLY A 156 0.15 19.22 -26.17
N LYS A 157 0.76 18.02 -26.12
CA LYS A 157 0.34 16.93 -25.25
C LYS A 157 0.71 17.27 -23.81
N GLY A 158 -0.30 17.33 -22.95
CA GLY A 158 -0.07 17.61 -21.56
C GLY A 158 0.48 16.43 -20.78
N LYS A 159 1.11 16.72 -19.64
CA LYS A 159 1.54 15.73 -18.65
C LYS A 159 0.87 16.04 -17.33
N MET A 160 0.57 15.00 -16.56
CA MET A 160 0.09 15.14 -15.20
C MET A 160 0.95 14.31 -14.27
N LEU A 161 1.41 14.96 -13.21
CA LEU A 161 2.06 14.34 -12.08
C LEU A 161 1.18 14.54 -10.85
N MET A 162 1.09 13.53 -9.99
CA MET A 162 0.46 13.66 -8.68
C MET A 162 1.38 13.07 -7.64
N ASP A 163 1.43 13.71 -6.48
CA ASP A 163 2.01 13.14 -5.27
C ASP A 163 0.98 13.20 -4.15
N GLY A 164 0.93 12.15 -3.33
CA GLY A 164 -0.02 12.08 -2.25
C GLY A 164 0.53 11.35 -1.05
N GLU A 165 0.07 11.79 0.11
CA GLU A 165 0.37 11.16 1.39
C GLU A 165 -0.92 10.63 2.00
N ILE A 166 -0.87 9.40 2.50
CA ILE A 166 -1.97 8.74 3.19
C ILE A 166 -1.47 8.24 4.53
N VAL A 167 -2.17 8.61 5.59
CA VAL A 167 -1.91 8.17 6.95
C VAL A 167 -3.07 7.30 7.41
N VAL A 168 -2.81 6.00 7.58
CA VAL A 168 -3.77 5.02 8.10
C VAL A 168 -3.44 4.74 9.57
N GLN A 169 -4.29 5.26 10.45
CA GLN A 169 -4.25 5.00 11.88
C GLN A 169 -5.29 3.95 12.23
N ASP A 170 -4.86 2.83 12.79
CA ASP A 170 -5.76 1.75 13.18
C ASP A 170 -5.54 1.35 14.64
N SER A 171 -6.66 1.06 15.30
CA SER A 171 -6.71 0.32 16.56
C SER A 171 -7.76 -0.79 16.45
N THR A 172 -7.29 -2.04 16.46
CA THR A 172 -8.11 -3.23 16.34
C THR A 172 -8.13 -4.03 17.65
N LYS A 173 -9.33 -4.36 18.12
CA LYS A 173 -9.57 -5.20 19.33
C LYS A 173 -10.31 -6.47 18.96
N GLY A 174 -9.86 -7.60 19.49
CA GLY A 174 -10.45 -8.93 19.23
C GLY A 174 -9.44 -9.91 18.66
N ILE A 175 -9.91 -11.12 18.35
CA ILE A 175 -9.06 -12.22 17.88
C ILE A 175 -8.71 -11.97 16.42
N ILE A 176 -7.45 -11.65 16.14
CA ILE A 176 -6.99 -11.37 14.78
C ILE A 176 -5.60 -11.97 14.56
N SER A 177 -5.41 -12.61 13.42
CA SER A 177 -4.08 -13.08 13.01
C SER A 177 -3.23 -11.94 12.44
N LEU A 178 -1.92 -12.07 12.49
CA LEU A 178 -0.99 -11.06 11.97
C LEU A 178 -1.20 -10.87 10.46
N LYS A 179 -1.48 -11.98 9.76
CA LYS A 179 -1.76 -11.98 8.32
C LYS A 179 -3.04 -11.20 8.01
N ALA A 180 -4.13 -11.49 8.73
CA ALA A 180 -5.40 -10.79 8.56
C ALA A 180 -5.26 -9.29 8.87
N TYR A 181 -4.49 -8.93 9.90
CA TYR A 181 -4.28 -7.53 10.26
C TYR A 181 -3.48 -6.76 9.21
N ARG A 182 -2.41 -7.35 8.66
CA ARG A 182 -1.65 -6.74 7.55
C ARG A 182 -2.53 -6.56 6.31
N LYS A 183 -3.38 -7.55 6.02
CA LYS A 183 -4.33 -7.46 4.90
C LYS A 183 -5.32 -6.31 5.08
N HIS A 184 -5.93 -6.19 6.27
CA HIS A 184 -6.81 -5.08 6.63
C HIS A 184 -6.16 -3.71 6.38
N LEU A 185 -4.91 -3.51 6.83
CA LEU A 185 -4.21 -2.23 6.61
C LEU A 185 -3.89 -1.96 5.14
N ALA A 186 -3.53 -3.01 4.38
CA ALA A 186 -3.31 -2.90 2.95
C ALA A 186 -4.60 -2.54 2.20
N GLU A 187 -5.75 -3.09 2.61
CA GLU A 187 -7.06 -2.77 2.06
C GLU A 187 -7.44 -1.30 2.26
N GLU A 188 -7.31 -0.79 3.49
CA GLU A 188 -7.61 0.61 3.81
C GLU A 188 -6.69 1.59 3.05
N ALA A 189 -5.39 1.27 2.97
CA ALA A 189 -4.41 2.09 2.28
C ALA A 189 -4.59 2.07 0.75
N ALA A 190 -4.79 0.90 0.16
CA ALA A 190 -5.01 0.74 -1.27
C ALA A 190 -6.30 1.42 -1.72
N GLY A 191 -7.40 1.15 -1.01
CA GLY A 191 -8.70 1.71 -1.32
C GLY A 191 -8.65 3.24 -1.33
N LYS A 192 -8.00 3.86 -0.33
CA LYS A 192 -7.86 5.32 -0.31
C LYS A 192 -6.96 5.86 -1.43
N THR A 193 -5.87 5.15 -1.75
CA THR A 193 -4.96 5.53 -2.85
C THR A 193 -5.70 5.57 -4.18
N VAL A 194 -6.42 4.49 -4.50
CA VAL A 194 -7.19 4.38 -5.76
C VAL A 194 -8.33 5.39 -5.79
N GLU A 195 -9.04 5.59 -4.67
CA GLU A 195 -10.09 6.60 -4.55
C GLU A 195 -9.54 8.01 -4.89
N GLN A 196 -8.43 8.42 -4.30
CA GLN A 196 -7.84 9.74 -4.55
C GLN A 196 -7.35 9.91 -5.99
N LEU A 197 -6.69 8.88 -6.53
CA LEU A 197 -6.21 8.86 -7.90
C LEU A 197 -7.36 9.04 -8.89
N LEU A 198 -8.41 8.23 -8.77
CA LEU A 198 -9.55 8.26 -9.69
C LEU A 198 -10.39 9.52 -9.54
N GLN A 199 -10.56 10.04 -8.33
CA GLN A 199 -11.24 11.32 -8.14
C GLN A 199 -10.55 12.45 -8.91
N HIS A 200 -9.23 12.43 -9.06
CA HIS A 200 -8.52 13.46 -9.83
C HIS A 200 -8.49 13.15 -11.32
N ILE A 201 -8.31 11.89 -11.70
CA ILE A 201 -8.35 11.47 -13.10
C ILE A 201 -9.70 11.80 -13.74
N ASN A 202 -10.81 11.53 -13.03
CA ASN A 202 -12.16 11.67 -13.57
C ASN A 202 -12.76 13.09 -13.44
N LYS A 203 -12.14 13.98 -12.66
CA LYS A 203 -12.62 15.38 -12.48
C LYS A 203 -12.05 16.35 -13.51
N LEU A 204 -11.07 15.93 -14.31
CA LEU A 204 -10.49 16.77 -15.35
C LEU A 204 -11.29 16.58 -16.66
N PRO A 205 -11.76 17.68 -17.26
CA PRO A 205 -12.63 17.65 -18.45
C PRO A 205 -11.95 17.13 -19.70
#